data_AF-A0A7U3ZL50-F1
#
_entry.id   AF-A0A7U3ZL50-F1
#
_cell.length_a   1.000
_cell.length_b   1.000
_cell.length_c   1.000
_cell.angle_alpha   90.00
_cell.angle_beta   90.00
_cell.angle_gamma   90.00
#
_symmetry.space_group_name_H-M   'P 1'
#
loop_
_entity.id
_entity.type
_entity.pdbx_description
1 polymer ?
#
loop_
_entity_poly.entity_id
_entity_poly.type
_entity_poly.pdbx_seq_one_letter_code
_entity_poly.pdbx_strand_id
1 'polypeptide(L)'
;MKDFSKYETIFRDLSINKFIVSTKDDEYGFHILDELEAKGFIIESQKSVFKLSQKGFEVVESGSYQEYLRKLNNENNKSEKIKELEAEKTQREIEKLKYEESIRGLTEDIQRLSQKNLKLQNLQIIYTFIGVIGGFIISILAEKWLSIIQLIIKYLWM
;
A
#
# COMPACT_ATOMS: atom_id res chain seq x y z
N MET A 1 43.41 22.67 16.31
CA MET A 1 43.49 21.68 15.22
C MET A 1 44.93 21.20 15.15
N LYS A 2 45.21 19.95 15.57
CA LYS A 2 46.55 19.36 15.43
C LYS A 2 46.57 18.59 14.11
N ASP A 3 47.54 18.92 13.28
CA ASP A 3 47.76 18.35 11.95
C ASP A 3 48.40 16.96 12.10
N PHE A 4 47.69 15.91 11.67
CA PHE A 4 48.11 14.51 11.82
C PHE A 4 48.99 14.03 10.64
N SER A 5 49.45 14.94 9.77
CA SER A 5 50.24 14.63 8.56
C SER A 5 51.65 14.08 8.80
N LYS A 6 52.09 13.89 10.05
CA LYS A 6 53.46 13.48 10.40
C LYS A 6 53.64 12.00 10.78
N TYR A 7 52.59 11.19 10.69
CA TYR A 7 52.58 9.78 11.14
C TYR A 7 52.32 8.81 9.96
N GLU A 8 53.30 8.67 9.06
CA GLU A 8 53.39 7.51 8.15
C GLU A 8 54.50 6.62 8.72
N THR A 9 54.25 5.37 9.12
CA THR A 9 53.83 4.28 8.22
C THR A 9 52.91 3.29 8.97
N ILE A 10 51.67 3.15 8.53
CA ILE A 10 50.76 2.06 8.97
C ILE A 10 50.83 0.97 7.90
N PHE A 11 51.43 -0.18 8.21
CA PHE A 11 51.34 -1.35 7.34
C PHE A 11 49.93 -1.93 7.43
N ARG A 12 49.18 -1.82 6.32
CA ARG A 12 47.78 -2.20 6.20
C ARG A 12 47.70 -3.58 5.54
N ASP A 13 47.62 -4.65 6.32
CA ASP A 13 47.20 -5.95 5.79
C ASP A 13 45.68 -6.07 5.92
N LEU A 14 44.98 -5.63 4.87
CA LEU A 14 43.51 -5.67 4.76
C LEU A 14 42.97 -7.10 4.80
N SER A 15 43.81 -8.13 4.63
CA SER A 15 43.37 -9.53 4.62
C SER A 15 43.17 -10.13 6.01
N ILE A 16 43.69 -9.48 7.08
CA ILE A 16 43.75 -10.10 8.43
C ILE A 16 43.07 -9.25 9.54
N ASN A 17 42.48 -8.08 9.25
CA ASN A 17 41.93 -7.17 10.29
C ASN A 17 42.96 -6.80 11.37
N LYS A 18 44.26 -6.73 11.02
CA LYS A 18 45.34 -6.44 11.96
C LYS A 18 46.09 -5.19 11.53
N PHE A 19 46.38 -4.33 12.51
CA PHE A 19 47.18 -3.12 12.33
C PHE A 19 48.40 -3.20 13.24
N ILE A 20 49.55 -2.89 12.68
CA ILE A 20 50.82 -2.81 13.41
C ILE A 20 51.17 -1.33 13.57
N VAL A 21 51.22 -0.87 14.81
CA VAL A 21 51.65 0.49 15.13
C VAL A 21 53.13 0.43 15.54
N SER A 22 53.98 1.09 14.77
CA SER A 22 55.38 1.33 15.12
C SER A 22 55.51 2.78 15.60
N THR A 23 55.41 2.99 16.91
CA THR A 23 55.64 4.31 17.50
C THR A 23 57.11 4.43 17.91
N LYS A 24 57.76 5.53 17.49
CA LYS A 24 59.08 5.93 18.02
C LYS A 24 58.97 6.78 19.30
N ASP A 25 57.76 7.25 19.62
CA ASP A 25 57.45 8.09 20.78
C ASP A 25 56.32 7.44 21.60
N ASP A 26 56.66 6.96 22.79
CA ASP A 26 55.90 5.96 23.56
C ASP A 26 54.83 6.53 24.51
N GLU A 27 54.59 7.84 24.58
CA GLU A 27 53.55 8.39 25.48
C GLU A 27 52.27 8.81 24.74
N TYR A 28 52.39 9.43 23.56
CA TYR A 28 51.22 9.95 22.84
C TYR A 28 50.47 8.90 22.01
N GLY A 29 51.17 7.84 21.58
CA GLY A 29 50.56 6.76 20.78
C GLY A 29 49.56 5.92 21.56
N PHE A 30 49.83 5.66 22.85
CA PHE A 30 48.98 4.84 23.71
C PHE A 30 47.65 5.53 24.04
N HIS A 31 47.65 6.86 24.28
CA HIS A 31 46.41 7.60 24.54
C HIS A 31 45.41 7.54 23.38
N ILE A 32 45.89 7.53 22.13
CA ILE A 32 45.02 7.41 20.95
C ILE A 32 44.43 6.00 20.86
N LEU A 33 45.21 4.98 21.20
CA LEU A 33 44.76 3.59 21.19
C LEU A 33 43.72 3.32 22.28
N ASP A 34 43.92 3.86 23.48
CA ASP A 34 42.94 3.78 24.58
C ASP A 34 41.62 4.46 24.18
N GLU A 35 41.69 5.60 23.48
CA GLU A 35 40.50 6.31 22.99
C GLU A 35 39.77 5.52 21.89
N LEU A 36 40.52 4.82 21.03
CA LEU A 36 39.95 3.96 19.99
C LEU A 36 39.31 2.68 20.56
N GLU A 37 39.92 2.09 21.59
CA GLU A 37 39.37 0.96 22.33
C GLU A 37 38.10 1.37 23.09
N ALA A 38 38.13 2.49 23.82
CA ALA A 38 36.97 3.03 24.55
C ALA A 38 35.78 3.35 23.63
N LYS A 39 36.04 3.74 22.37
CA LYS A 39 34.99 3.98 21.36
C LYS A 39 34.54 2.72 20.60
N GLY A 40 35.11 1.57 20.95
CA GLY A 40 34.78 0.26 20.41
C GLY A 40 35.30 -0.01 19.00
N PHE A 41 36.38 0.67 18.58
CA PHE A 41 37.01 0.44 17.27
C PHE A 41 38.03 -0.70 17.28
N ILE A 42 38.53 -1.07 18.46
CA ILE A 42 39.52 -2.13 18.67
C ILE A 42 38.89 -3.21 19.58
N ILE A 43 39.11 -4.49 19.27
CA ILE A 43 38.61 -5.64 20.05
C ILE A 43 39.75 -6.30 20.84
N GLU A 44 40.96 -6.36 20.29
CA GLU A 44 42.10 -6.99 20.95
C GLU A 44 43.36 -6.14 20.75
N SER A 45 44.13 -5.97 21.82
CA SER A 45 45.45 -5.32 21.84
C SER A 45 46.49 -6.33 22.33
N GLN A 46 47.45 -6.70 21.48
CA GLN A 46 48.60 -7.53 21.86
C GLN A 46 49.90 -6.85 21.46
N LYS A 47 50.60 -6.28 22.46
CA LYS A 47 51.87 -5.54 22.32
C LYS A 47 51.79 -4.42 21.29
N SER A 48 52.04 -4.75 20.02
CA SER A 48 52.14 -3.82 18.88
C SER A 48 51.13 -4.16 17.76
N VAL A 49 50.26 -5.14 17.99
CA VAL A 49 49.25 -5.62 17.04
C VAL A 49 47.86 -5.38 17.62
N PHE A 50 47.04 -4.66 16.86
CA PHE A 50 45.67 -4.32 17.22
C PHE A 50 44.70 -4.96 16.24
N LYS A 51 43.61 -5.54 16.76
CA LYS A 51 42.52 -6.10 15.97
C LYS A 51 41.35 -5.14 15.96
N LEU A 52 40.94 -4.71 14.78
CA LEU A 52 39.79 -3.81 14.64
C LEU A 52 38.47 -4.55 14.89
N SER A 53 37.50 -3.82 15.42
CA SER A 53 36.10 -4.21 15.38
C SER A 53 35.53 -4.02 13.99
N GLN A 54 34.35 -4.61 13.73
CA GLN A 54 33.63 -4.37 12.48
C GLN A 54 33.42 -2.87 12.22
N LYS A 55 33.06 -2.11 13.27
CA LYS A 55 32.94 -0.65 13.23
C LYS A 55 34.28 0.03 12.91
N GLY A 56 35.39 -0.45 13.49
CA GLY A 56 36.73 0.06 13.18
C GLY A 56 37.12 -0.21 11.72
N PHE A 57 36.82 -1.40 11.22
CA PHE A 57 37.06 -1.79 9.84
C PHE A 57 36.28 -0.92 8.86
N GLU A 58 34.98 -0.72 9.08
CA GLU A 58 34.11 0.09 8.22
C GLU A 58 34.57 1.56 8.16
N VAL A 59 35.10 2.10 9.26
CA VAL A 59 35.68 3.46 9.29
C VAL A 59 36.96 3.53 8.47
N VAL A 60 37.84 2.54 8.61
CA VAL A 60 39.12 2.47 7.91
C VAL A 60 38.92 2.23 6.40
N GLU A 61 37.94 1.41 6.04
CA GLU A 61 37.49 1.18 4.65
C GLU A 61 36.87 2.43 4.05
N SER A 62 36.11 3.19 4.85
CA SER A 62 35.51 4.45 4.41
C SER A 62 36.50 5.61 4.28
N GLY A 63 37.79 5.41 4.57
CA GLY A 63 38.84 6.42 4.43
C GLY A 63 38.87 7.47 5.54
N SER A 64 37.71 7.82 6.10
CA SER A 64 37.59 8.74 7.24
C SER A 64 36.36 8.45 8.11
N TYR A 65 36.45 8.85 9.40
CA TYR A 65 35.31 8.74 10.32
C TYR A 65 34.12 9.61 9.90
N GLN A 66 34.38 10.78 9.30
CA GLN A 66 33.33 11.66 8.78
C GLN A 66 32.58 11.03 7.59
N GLU A 67 33.29 10.36 6.68
CA GLU A 67 32.64 9.65 5.57
C GLU A 67 31.85 8.44 6.03
N TYR A 68 32.34 7.71 7.04
CA TYR A 68 31.58 6.63 7.67
C TYR A 68 30.25 7.13 8.23
N LEU A 69 30.27 8.21 9.02
CA LEU A 69 29.05 8.81 9.57
C LEU A 69 28.09 9.29 8.47
N ARG A 70 28.64 9.85 7.38
CA ARG A 70 27.83 10.27 6.23
C ARG A 70 27.16 9.10 5.53
N LYS A 71 27.86 7.98 5.32
CA LYS A 71 27.29 6.76 4.74
C LYS A 71 26.20 6.18 5.63
N LEU A 72 26.46 6.07 6.93
CA LEU A 72 25.50 5.54 7.90
C LEU A 72 24.19 6.34 7.92
N ASN A 73 24.28 7.68 7.94
CA ASN A 73 23.10 8.54 7.90
C ASN A 73 22.32 8.42 6.58
N ASN A 74 23.02 8.31 5.45
CA ASN A 74 22.35 8.14 4.16
C ASN A 74 21.63 6.79 4.05
N GLU A 75 22.20 5.73 4.60
CA GLU A 75 21.56 4.41 4.64
C GLU A 75 20.34 4.38 5.56
N ASN A 76 20.44 4.99 6.74
CA ASN A 76 19.32 5.11 7.68
C ASN A 76 18.17 5.93 7.06
N ASN A 77 18.47 7.09 6.49
CA ASN A 77 17.47 7.93 5.81
C ASN A 77 16.81 7.20 4.62
N LYS A 78 17.59 6.41 3.88
CA LYS A 78 17.05 5.60 2.77
C LYS A 78 16.13 4.49 3.28
N SER A 79 16.49 3.85 4.38
CA SER A 79 15.69 2.80 5.04
C SER A 79 14.37 3.34 5.58
N GLU A 80 14.38 4.48 6.28
CA GLU A 80 13.16 5.13 6.78
C GLU A 80 12.24 5.54 5.64
N LYS A 81 12.79 6.15 4.58
CA LYS A 81 12.02 6.55 3.41
C LYS A 81 11.38 5.37 2.68
N ILE A 82 12.04 4.21 2.63
CA ILE A 82 11.47 2.99 2.06
C ILE A 82 10.29 2.51 2.92
N LYS A 83 10.42 2.50 4.25
CA LYS A 83 9.35 2.10 5.16
C LYS A 83 8.12 3.02 5.07
N GLU A 84 8.33 4.33 4.96
CA GLU A 84 7.25 5.30 4.76
C GLU A 84 6.52 5.07 3.44
N LEU A 85 7.27 4.86 2.34
CA LEU A 85 6.68 4.58 1.02
C LEU A 85 5.93 3.25 0.98
N GLU A 86 6.42 2.22 1.68
CA GLU A 86 5.71 0.94 1.82
C GLU A 86 4.39 1.11 2.59
N ALA A 87 4.42 1.85 3.70
CA ALA A 87 3.21 2.15 4.47
C ALA A 87 2.18 2.93 3.64
N GLU A 88 2.63 3.96 2.90
CA GLU A 88 1.75 4.74 2.03
C GLU A 88 1.16 3.88 0.90
N LYS A 89 1.96 3.00 0.30
CA LYS A 89 1.50 2.06 -0.73
C LYS A 89 0.41 1.13 -0.18
N THR A 90 0.63 0.55 1.01
CA THR A 90 -0.38 -0.30 1.66
C THR A 90 -1.66 0.47 1.96
N GLN A 91 -1.56 1.72 2.42
CA GLN A 91 -2.74 2.55 2.68
C GLN A 91 -3.54 2.81 1.40
N ARG A 92 -2.87 3.16 0.29
CA ARG A 92 -3.53 3.35 -1.01
C ARG A 92 -4.19 2.07 -1.53
N GLU A 93 -3.59 0.91 -1.28
CA GLU A 93 -4.17 -0.38 -1.67
C GLU A 93 -5.44 -0.68 -0.88
N ILE A 94 -5.46 -0.39 0.42
CA ILE A 94 -6.67 -0.49 1.25
C ILE A 94 -7.77 0.46 0.76
N GLU A 95 -7.43 1.70 0.44
CA GLU A 95 -8.40 2.68 -0.09
C GLU A 95 -8.98 2.23 -1.43
N LYS A 96 -8.15 1.67 -2.32
CA LYS A 96 -8.59 1.10 -3.58
C LYS A 96 -9.56 -0.07 -3.38
N LEU A 97 -9.25 -1.00 -2.47
CA LEU A 97 -10.13 -2.13 -2.17
C LEU A 97 -11.49 -1.67 -1.64
N LYS A 98 -11.51 -0.69 -0.73
CA LYS A 98 -12.78 -0.10 -0.23
C LYS A 98 -13.59 0.55 -1.34
N TYR A 99 -12.92 1.24 -2.26
CA TYR A 99 -13.58 1.84 -3.42
C TYR A 99 -14.19 0.77 -4.33
N GLU A 100 -13.43 -0.29 -4.65
CA GLU A 100 -13.93 -1.42 -5.46
C GLU A 100 -15.12 -2.12 -4.80
N GLU A 101 -15.09 -2.35 -3.48
CA GLU A 101 -16.22 -2.89 -2.73
C GLU A 101 -17.46 -1.99 -2.83
N SER A 102 -17.28 -0.66 -2.71
CA SER A 102 -18.38 0.30 -2.87
C SER A 102 -18.98 0.25 -4.27
N ILE A 103 -18.16 0.14 -5.31
CA ILE A 103 -18.63 0.02 -6.70
C ILE A 103 -19.40 -1.28 -6.91
N ARG A 104 -18.94 -2.39 -6.32
CA ARG A 104 -19.65 -3.67 -6.39
C ARG A 104 -21.04 -3.55 -5.75
N GLY A 105 -21.13 -2.94 -4.57
CA GLY A 105 -22.42 -2.70 -3.89
C GLY A 105 -23.38 -1.87 -4.75
N LEU A 106 -22.90 -0.77 -5.32
CA LEU A 106 -23.71 0.07 -6.22
C LEU A 106 -24.18 -0.69 -7.47
N THR A 107 -23.32 -1.54 -8.03
CA THR A 107 -23.66 -2.36 -9.21
C THR A 107 -24.74 -3.38 -8.89
N GLU A 108 -24.65 -4.03 -7.73
CA GLU A 108 -25.68 -4.98 -7.26
C GLU A 108 -27.03 -4.26 -7.04
N ASP A 109 -27.01 -3.05 -6.49
CA ASP A 109 -28.23 -2.26 -6.30
C ASP A 109 -28.85 -1.83 -7.63
N ILE A 110 -28.05 -1.41 -8.60
CA ILE A 110 -28.53 -1.11 -9.97
C ILE A 110 -29.16 -2.36 -10.60
N GLN A 111 -28.54 -3.53 -10.47
CA GLN A 111 -29.09 -4.78 -11.00
C GLN A 111 -30.42 -5.14 -10.33
N ARG A 112 -30.51 -5.01 -9.00
CA ARG A 112 -31.75 -5.24 -8.24
C ARG A 112 -32.87 -4.28 -8.66
N LEU A 113 -32.56 -3.00 -8.83
CA LEU A 113 -33.52 -1.98 -9.29
C LEU A 113 -33.95 -2.24 -10.73
N SER A 114 -33.02 -2.61 -11.61
CA SER A 114 -33.32 -2.97 -13.00
C SER A 114 -34.24 -4.19 -13.08
N GLN A 115 -33.96 -5.24 -12.30
CA GLN A 115 -34.84 -6.42 -12.22
C GLN A 115 -36.25 -6.07 -11.69
N LYS A 116 -36.35 -5.19 -10.68
CA LYS A 116 -37.64 -4.70 -10.18
C LYS A 116 -38.40 -3.91 -11.24
N ASN A 117 -37.72 -3.03 -11.98
CA ASN A 117 -38.32 -2.28 -13.07
C ASN A 117 -38.83 -3.18 -14.20
N LEU A 118 -38.05 -4.20 -14.60
CA LEU A 118 -38.48 -5.18 -15.60
C LEU A 118 -39.72 -5.96 -15.13
N LYS A 119 -39.78 -6.35 -13.86
CA LYS A 119 -40.98 -7.00 -13.29
C LYS A 119 -42.20 -6.07 -13.30
N LEU A 120 -42.03 -4.80 -12.94
CA LEU A 120 -43.10 -3.80 -12.96
C LEU A 120 -43.61 -3.54 -14.39
N GLN A 121 -42.69 -3.43 -15.36
CA GLN A 121 -43.04 -3.25 -16.76
C GLN A 121 -43.82 -4.46 -17.30
N ASN A 122 -43.40 -5.68 -16.96
CA ASN A 122 -44.13 -6.90 -17.32
C ASN A 122 -45.54 -6.93 -16.70
N LEU A 123 -45.68 -6.54 -15.44
CA LEU A 123 -47.00 -6.42 -14.80
C LEU A 123 -47.89 -5.40 -15.51
N GLN A 124 -47.34 -4.24 -15.88
CA GLN A 124 -48.08 -3.23 -16.62
C GLN A 124 -48.58 -3.75 -17.96
N ILE A 125 -47.76 -4.50 -18.70
CA ILE A 125 -48.16 -5.15 -19.96
C ILE A 125 -49.31 -6.14 -19.71
N ILE A 126 -49.20 -6.99 -18.68
CA ILE A 126 -50.24 -7.95 -18.31
C ILE A 126 -51.56 -7.25 -17.98
N TYR A 127 -51.54 -6.22 -17.12
CA TYR A 127 -52.75 -5.47 -16.77
C TYR A 127 -53.36 -4.74 -17.96
N THR A 128 -52.53 -4.23 -18.87
CA THR A 128 -53.00 -3.59 -20.11
C THR A 128 -53.73 -4.61 -20.99
N PHE A 129 -53.17 -5.81 -21.14
CA PHE A 129 -53.78 -6.88 -21.93
C PHE A 129 -55.09 -7.39 -21.32
N ILE A 130 -55.13 -7.57 -19.99
CA ILE A 130 -56.36 -7.91 -19.25
C ILE A 130 -57.41 -6.82 -19.44
N GLY A 131 -57.03 -5.54 -19.38
CA GLY A 131 -57.94 -4.42 -19.60
C GLY A 131 -58.55 -4.42 -21.01
N VAL A 132 -57.74 -4.68 -22.03
CA VAL A 132 -58.20 -4.78 -23.43
C VAL A 132 -59.18 -5.94 -23.61
N ILE A 133 -58.85 -7.12 -23.09
CA ILE A 133 -59.75 -8.29 -23.16
C ILE A 133 -61.03 -8.04 -22.37
N GLY A 134 -60.93 -7.50 -21.16
CA GLY A 134 -62.08 -7.17 -20.32
C GLY A 134 -63.02 -6.18 -20.99
N GLY A 135 -62.47 -5.12 -21.60
CA GLY A 135 -63.24 -4.14 -22.38
C GLY A 135 -63.95 -4.78 -23.58
N PHE A 136 -63.27 -5.67 -24.29
CA PHE A 136 -63.88 -6.41 -25.41
C PHE A 136 -65.06 -7.30 -24.97
N ILE A 137 -64.92 -8.03 -23.86
CA ILE A 137 -65.98 -8.87 -23.31
C ILE A 137 -67.18 -8.02 -22.85
N ILE A 138 -66.93 -6.90 -22.17
CA ILE A 138 -67.99 -5.97 -21.73
C ILE A 138 -68.72 -5.40 -22.95
N SER A 139 -68.01 -5.04 -24.02
CA SER A 139 -68.63 -4.53 -25.26
C SER A 139 -69.58 -5.55 -25.88
N ILE A 140 -69.16 -6.81 -26.00
CA ILE A 140 -70.01 -7.89 -26.54
C ILE A 140 -71.25 -8.11 -25.67
N LEU A 141 -71.08 -8.12 -24.35
CA LEU A 141 -72.21 -8.26 -23.43
C LEU A 141 -73.16 -7.07 -23.55
N ALA A 142 -72.65 -5.84 -23.61
CA ALA A 142 -73.46 -4.64 -23.76
C ALA A 142 -74.29 -4.68 -25.05
N GLU A 143 -73.69 -5.07 -26.19
CA GLU A 143 -74.41 -5.24 -27.46
C GLU A 143 -75.54 -6.29 -27.35
N LYS A 144 -75.24 -7.45 -26.75
CA LYS A 144 -76.23 -8.53 -26.53
C LYS A 144 -77.40 -8.05 -25.66
N TRP A 145 -77.11 -7.36 -24.57
CA TRP A 145 -78.14 -6.80 -23.68
C TRP A 145 -78.96 -5.72 -24.39
N LEU A 146 -78.33 -4.86 -25.19
CA LEU A 146 -79.01 -3.84 -25.97
C LEU A 146 -79.99 -4.47 -26.98
N SER A 147 -79.57 -5.53 -27.69
CA SER A 147 -80.45 -6.27 -28.60
C SER A 147 -81.64 -6.91 -27.90
N ILE A 148 -81.45 -7.46 -26.70
CA ILE A 148 -82.55 -8.04 -25.90
C ILE A 148 -83.55 -6.96 -25.50
N ILE A 149 -83.06 -5.81 -25.02
CA ILE A 149 -83.91 -4.67 -24.64
C ILE A 149 -84.72 -4.17 -25.85
N GLN A 150 -84.09 -4.03 -27.01
CA GLN A 150 -84.80 -3.64 -28.24
C GLN A 150 -85.90 -4.64 -28.63
N LEU A 151 -85.65 -5.94 -28.45
CA LEU A 151 -86.62 -6.98 -28.73
C LEU A 151 -87.81 -6.94 -27.74
N ILE A 152 -87.55 -6.70 -26.46
CA ILE A 152 -88.59 -6.51 -25.43
C ILE A 152 -89.45 -5.28 -25.74
N ILE A 153 -88.82 -4.14 -26.09
CA ILE A 153 -89.54 -2.91 -26.45
C ILE A 153 -90.46 -3.15 -27.66
N LYS A 154 -89.96 -3.86 -28.68
CA LYS A 154 -90.73 -4.18 -29.88
C LYS A 154 -91.96 -5.04 -29.57
N TYR A 155 -91.83 -6.01 -28.65
CA TYR A 155 -92.95 -6.87 -28.24
C TYR A 155 -93.97 -6.17 -27.33
N LEU A 156 -93.56 -5.15 -26.56
CA LEU A 156 -94.47 -4.35 -25.72
C LEU A 156 -95.29 -3.33 -26.50
N TRP A 157 -94.84 -2.94 -27.70
CA TRP A 157 -95.49 -1.96 -28.58
C TRP A 157 -96.30 -2.59 -29.73
N MET A 158 -96.41 -3.92 -29.74
CA MET A 158 -97.23 -4.69 -30.69
C MET A 158 -98.45 -5.26 -29.97
#